data_AF-D3E5L1-F1
#
_entry.id   AF-D3E5L1-F1
#
_cell.length_a   1.000
_cell.length_b   1.000
_cell.length_c   1.000
_cell.angle_alpha   90.00
_cell.angle_beta   90.00
_cell.angle_gamma   90.00
#
_symmetry.space_group_name_H-M   'P 1'
#
loop_
_entity.id
_entity.type
_entity.pdbx_description
1 polymer ?
#
loop_
_entity_poly.entity_id
_entity_poly.type
_entity_poly.pdbx_seq_one_letter_code
_entity_poly.pdbx_strand_id
1 'polypeptide(L)' 'MDIHSDEYKIAALNGNEGTLKAIEDAETKIAELTGKEITLIAYEKEQTQGEKP' A
#
# COMPACT_ATOMS: atom_id res chain seq x y z
N MET A 1 -12.56 -6.65 15.36
CA MET A 1 -11.57 -6.10 14.42
C MET A 1 -12.41 -5.40 13.36
N ASP A 2 -12.57 -4.08 13.50
CA ASP A 2 -13.39 -3.27 12.58
C ASP A 2 -12.50 -2.95 11.38
N ILE A 3 -12.64 -3.73 10.31
CA ILE A 3 -11.87 -3.53 9.08
C ILE A 3 -12.86 -2.96 8.07
N HIS A 4 -12.88 -1.62 7.94
CA HIS A 4 -13.61 -0.89 6.91
C HIS A 4 -13.01 -1.20 5.53
N SER A 5 -13.28 -2.41 5.04
CA SER A 5 -12.67 -2.97 3.83
C SER A 5 -13.23 -2.31 2.56
N ASP A 6 -14.41 -1.69 2.67
CA ASP A 6 -15.11 -1.02 1.56
C ASP A 6 -14.52 0.35 1.16
N GLU A 7 -13.57 0.90 1.94
CA GLU A 7 -12.97 2.22 1.67
C GLU A 7 -11.61 2.16 0.97
N TYR A 8 -11.07 0.95 0.75
CA TYR A 8 -9.71 0.76 0.26
C TYR A 8 -9.67 -0.20 -0.92
N LYS A 9 -9.18 0.27 -2.07
CA LYS A 9 -8.84 -0.61 -3.19
C LYS A 9 -7.34 -0.85 -3.23
N ILE A 10 -6.94 -2.03 -3.69
CA ILE A 10 -5.52 -2.34 -3.95
C ILE A 10 -5.03 -1.32 -4.97
N ALA A 11 -3.98 -0.59 -4.61
CA ALA A 11 -3.43 0.43 -5.48
C ALA A 11 -2.85 -0.24 -6.73
N ALA A 12 -3.31 0.16 -7.91
CA ALA A 12 -2.70 -0.29 -9.15
C ALA A 12 -1.33 0.38 -9.30
N LEU A 13 -0.25 -0.30 -8.88
CA LEU A 13 1.14 0.17 -9.01
C LEU A 13 1.63 0.21 -10.47
N ASN A 14 0.80 -0.22 -11.42
CA ASN A 14 1.11 -0.21 -12.85
C ASN A 14 1.33 1.22 -13.36
N GLY A 15 2.58 1.54 -13.69
CA GLY A 15 2.97 2.81 -14.31
C GLY A 15 3.72 3.79 -13.40
N ASN A 16 3.96 3.45 -12.13
CA ASN A 16 4.77 4.26 -11.22
C ASN A 16 5.99 3.46 -10.72
N GLU A 17 6.99 3.31 -11.59
CA GLU A 17 8.26 2.63 -11.30
C GLU A 17 8.93 3.14 -10.02
N GLY A 18 8.77 4.43 -9.69
CA GLY A 18 9.28 5.02 -8.46
C GLY A 18 8.58 4.49 -7.20
N THR A 19 7.26 4.28 -7.26
CA THR A 19 6.50 3.72 -6.14
C THR A 19 6.78 2.22 -5.96
N LEU A 20 6.90 1.46 -7.06
CA LEU A 20 7.24 0.04 -6.97
C LEU A 20 8.61 -0.15 -6.30
N LYS A 21 9.61 0.61 -6.75
CA LYS A 21 10.96 0.56 -6.18
C LYS A 21 10.99 0.95 -4.69
N ALA A 22 10.22 1.97 -4.30
CA ALA A 22 10.12 2.37 -2.90
C ALA A 22 9.51 1.26 -2.02
N ILE A 23 8.57 0.48 -2.55
CA ILE A 23 7.97 -0.67 -1.86
C ILE A 23 8.99 -1.81 -1.75
N GLU A 24 9.70 -2.15 -2.83
CA GLU A 24 10.74 -3.19 -2.82
C GLU A 24 11.91 -2.86 -1.86
N ASP A 25 12.36 -1.61 -1.85
CA ASP A 25 13.40 -1.11 -0.92
C ASP A 25 12.92 -1.22 0.55
N ALA A 26 11.65 -0.93 0.82
CA ALA A 26 11.06 -1.07 2.15
C ALA A 26 10.92 -2.53 2.55
N GLU A 27 10.50 -3.40 1.63
CA GLU A 27 10.41 -4.85 1.83
C GLU A 27 11.75 -5.42 2.25
N THR A 28 12.81 -5.09 1.48
CA THR A 28 14.17 -5.55 1.75
C THR A 28 14.65 -5.10 3.13
N LYS A 29 14.51 -3.81 3.46
CA LYS A 29 14.96 -3.27 4.76
C LYS A 29 14.26 -3.91 5.94
N ILE A 30 12.95 -4.09 5.85
CA ILE A 30 12.19 -4.67 6.96
C ILE A 30 12.47 -6.18 7.04
N ALA A 31 12.67 -6.87 5.92
CA ALA A 31 13.12 -8.27 5.92
C ALA A 31 14.48 -8.43 6.59
N GLU A 32 15.44 -7.53 6.31
CA GLU A 32 16.75 -7.50 6.98
C GLU A 32 16.63 -7.24 8.49
N LEU A 33 15.75 -6.31 8.89
CA LEU A 33 15.53 -5.97 10.30
C LEU A 33 14.82 -7.09 11.08
N THR A 34 13.90 -7.81 10.44
CA THR A 34 13.05 -8.81 11.10
C THR A 34 13.54 -10.24 10.91
N GLY A 35 14.44 -10.48 9.96
CA GLY A 35 14.90 -11.81 9.55
C GLY A 35 13.80 -12.67 8.94
N LYS A 36 12.71 -12.06 8.44
CA LYS A 36 11.54 -12.75 7.91
C LYS A 36 11.21 -12.24 6.52
N GLU A 37 10.73 -13.15 5.67
CA GLU A 37 10.12 -12.76 4.41
C GLU A 37 8.83 -11.99 4.70
N ILE A 38 8.68 -10.84 4.05
CA ILE A 38 7.52 -9.97 4.19
C ILE A 38 7.03 -9.56 2.81
N THR A 39 5.75 -9.23 2.71
CA THR A 39 5.15 -8.69 1.51
C THR A 39 4.35 -7.44 1.87
N LEU A 40 4.66 -6.33 1.21
CA LEU A 40 3.96 -5.07 1.40
C LEU A 40 2.85 -4.94 0.34
N ILE A 41 1.65 -4.57 0.79
CA ILE A 41 0.49 -4.32 -0.07
C ILE A 41 0.11 -2.86 0.06
N ALA A 42 0.18 -2.13 -1.06
CA ALA A 42 -0.26 -0.74 -1.13
C ALA A 42 -1.78 -0.68 -1.34
N TYR A 43 -2.45 0.13 -0.53
CA TYR A 43 -3.87 0.44 -0.67
C TYR A 43 -4.02 1.92 -0.96
N GLU A 44 -4.88 2.26 -1.92
CA GLU A 44 -5.32 3.64 -2.11
C GLU A 44 -6.72 3.78 -1.48
N LYS A 45 -6.90 4.85 -0.69
CA LYS A 45 -8.24 5.18 -0.19
C LYS A 45 -9.07 5.64 -1.37
N GLU A 46 -10.21 4.99 -1.60
CA GLU A 46 -11.19 5.55 -2.53
C GLU A 46 -11.71 6.84 -1.90
N GLN A 47 -11.35 7.99 -2.49
CA GLN A 47 -12.03 9.23 -2.15
C GLN A 47 -13.47 9.08 -2.62
N THR A 48 -14.36 8.60 -1.73
CA THR A 48 -15.80 8.82 -1.90
C THR A 48 -15.99 10.32 -2.02
N GLN A 49 -16.27 10.75 -3.25
CA GLN A 49 -16.55 12.14 -3.59
C GLN A 49 -17.77 12.59 -2.79
N GLY A 50 -17.51 13.19 -1.63
CA GLY A 50 -18.52 13.45 -0.62
C GLY A 50 -18.10 14.47 0.43
N GLU A 51 -17.25 15.44 0.06
CA GLU A 51 -17.10 16.68 0.83
C GLU A 51 -17.23 17.88 -0.11
N LYS A 52 -18.49 18.33 -0.26
CA LYS A 52 -18.89 19.72 -0.50
C LYS A 52 -20.14 19.95 0.35
N PRO A 53 -20.39 21.14 0.91
CA PRO A 53 -20.24 22.45 0.27
C PRO A 53 -19.02 23.28 0.69
#